data_AF-A0AAN6ECP6-F1
#
_entry.id   AF-A0AAN6ECP6-F1
#
_cell.length_a   1.000
_cell.length_b   1.000
_cell.length_c   1.000
_cell.angle_alpha   90.00
_cell.angle_beta   90.00
_cell.angle_gamma   90.00
#
_symmetry.space_group_name_H-M   'P 1'
#
loop_
_entity.id
_entity.type
_entity.pdbx_description
1 polymer ?
#
loop_
_entity_poly.entity_id
_entity_poly.type
_entity_poly.pdbx_seq_one_letter_code
_entity_poly.pdbx_strand_id
1 'polypeptide(L)'
;MVAAAAHHHSTQVVVCAGPYKHSPWFPFNDDRFNALVSPDAVLPYREGDLVNNVDVISPRYDYVPPELVDIFVDSMGGHLPSYLYRLLQENYGDAKDLAWNIYDS
;
A
#
# COMPACT_ATOMS: atom_id res chain seq x y z
N MET A 1 -10.25 -4.31 1.18
CA MET A 1 -11.50 -4.91 1.76
C MET A 1 -11.45 -5.22 3.26
N VAL A 2 -10.41 -5.91 3.78
CA VAL A 2 -10.36 -6.35 5.19
C VAL A 2 -10.39 -5.17 6.18
N ALA A 3 -9.60 -4.13 5.94
CA ALA A 3 -9.52 -2.97 6.83
C ALA A 3 -10.87 -2.22 6.94
N ALA A 4 -11.57 -2.05 5.81
CA ALA A 4 -12.89 -1.42 5.80
C ALA A 4 -13.94 -2.22 6.58
N ALA A 5 -13.93 -3.55 6.45
CA ALA A 5 -14.82 -4.42 7.21
C ALA A 5 -14.49 -4.39 8.71
N ALA A 6 -13.19 -4.44 9.07
CA ALA A 6 -12.75 -4.35 10.45
C ALA A 6 -13.22 -3.04 11.10
N HIS A 7 -13.07 -1.92 10.39
CA HIS A 7 -13.57 -0.62 10.84
C HIS A 7 -15.09 -0.62 11.08
N HIS A 8 -15.88 -1.17 10.14
CA HIS A 8 -17.34 -1.30 10.29
C HIS A 8 -17.74 -2.14 11.52
N HIS A 9 -16.96 -3.17 11.86
CA HIS A 9 -17.21 -4.04 13.00
C HIS A 9 -16.49 -3.61 14.29
N SER A 10 -15.87 -2.42 14.31
CA SER A 10 -15.07 -1.93 15.46
C SER A 10 -13.99 -2.92 15.91
N THR A 11 -13.41 -3.64 14.95
CA THR A 11 -12.31 -4.57 15.16
C THR A 11 -10.99 -3.85 14.91
N GLN A 12 -10.03 -4.03 15.83
CA GLN A 12 -8.71 -3.41 15.73
C GLN A 12 -7.89 -3.98 14.56
N VAL A 13 -7.25 -3.09 13.80
CA VAL A 13 -6.32 -3.39 12.70
C VAL A 13 -4.90 -3.06 13.15
N VAL A 14 -4.09 -4.11 13.30
CA VAL A 14 -2.67 -4.04 13.65
C VAL A 14 -1.82 -4.34 12.43
N VAL A 15 -0.88 -3.46 12.09
CA VAL A 15 0.04 -3.65 10.96
C VAL A 15 1.42 -4.02 11.47
N CYS A 16 1.83 -5.27 11.22
CA CYS A 16 3.17 -5.74 11.57
C CYS A 16 4.13 -5.56 10.39
N ALA A 17 5.00 -4.55 10.45
CA ALA A 17 5.95 -4.26 9.39
C ALA A 17 7.30 -3.83 9.97
N GLY A 18 8.39 -4.28 9.35
CA GLY A 18 9.73 -3.81 9.73
C GLY A 18 9.99 -2.38 9.25
N PRO A 19 10.90 -1.64 9.90
CA PRO A 19 11.12 -0.22 9.61
C PRO A 19 11.58 0.04 8.18
N TYR A 20 12.27 -0.93 7.56
CA TYR A 20 12.71 -0.87 6.16
C TYR A 20 11.55 -0.87 5.13
N LYS A 21 10.31 -1.16 5.56
CA LYS A 21 9.11 -1.07 4.70
C LYS A 21 8.41 0.28 4.81
N HIS A 22 8.80 1.15 5.75
CA HIS A 22 8.27 2.50 5.84
C HIS A 22 8.97 3.38 4.81
N SER A 23 8.23 3.83 3.81
CA SER A 23 8.73 4.72 2.77
C SER A 23 8.30 6.16 3.06
N PRO A 24 9.14 7.16 2.75
CA PRO A 24 8.77 8.56 2.83
C PRO A 24 7.86 9.00 1.67
N TRP A 25 7.64 8.14 0.69
CA TRP A 25 6.90 8.47 -0.51
C TRP A 25 5.40 8.56 -0.20
N PHE A 26 4.85 9.77 -0.31
CA PHE A 26 3.44 10.01 -0.02
C PHE A 26 2.57 9.62 -1.23
N PRO A 27 1.47 8.88 -1.00
CA PRO A 27 0.55 8.54 -2.08
C PRO A 27 -0.29 9.74 -2.49
N PHE A 28 0.24 10.57 -3.40
CA PHE A 28 -0.52 11.66 -4.01
C PHE A 28 -1.58 11.17 -5.02
N ASN A 29 -1.44 9.93 -5.50
CA ASN A 29 -2.39 9.28 -6.40
C ASN A 29 -2.36 7.76 -6.15
N ASP A 30 -3.43 7.25 -5.54
CA ASP A 30 -3.55 5.86 -5.07
C ASP A 30 -3.39 4.83 -6.19
N ASP A 31 -3.84 5.16 -7.41
CA ASP A 31 -3.79 4.25 -8.57
C ASP A 31 -2.36 4.01 -9.06
N ARG A 32 -1.41 4.90 -8.76
CA ARG A 32 -0.01 4.75 -9.19
C ARG A 32 0.79 3.72 -8.39
N PHE A 33 0.29 3.30 -7.23
CA PHE A 33 0.98 2.33 -6.37
C PHE A 33 0.61 0.88 -6.68
N ASN A 34 -0.36 0.67 -7.54
CA ASN A 34 -0.76 -0.66 -7.94
C ASN A 34 0.13 -1.19 -9.07
N ALA A 35 0.58 -2.42 -8.94
CA ALA A 35 1.27 -3.12 -10.02
C ALA A 35 0.26 -4.01 -10.73
N LEU A 36 -0.04 -3.70 -11.99
CA LEU A 36 -0.82 -4.59 -12.85
C LEU A 36 0.04 -5.79 -13.25
N VAL A 37 -0.46 -6.98 -12.98
CA VAL A 37 0.19 -8.25 -13.33
C VAL A 37 -0.57 -8.95 -14.45
N SER A 38 0.00 -10.06 -14.95
CA SER A 38 -0.66 -10.88 -15.96
C SER A 38 -2.09 -11.24 -15.53
N PRO A 39 -3.10 -11.06 -16.40
CA PRO A 39 -4.48 -11.42 -16.10
C PRO A 39 -4.71 -12.93 -16.12
N ASP A 40 -3.74 -13.75 -16.53
CA ASP A 40 -3.87 -15.21 -16.62
C ASP A 40 -4.29 -15.87 -15.30
N ALA A 41 -3.92 -15.28 -14.15
CA ALA A 41 -4.34 -15.74 -12.83
C ALA A 41 -5.83 -15.48 -12.53
N VAL A 42 -6.47 -14.53 -13.24
CA VAL A 42 -7.88 -14.15 -13.09
C VAL A 42 -8.73 -14.76 -14.22
N LEU A 43 -8.26 -14.64 -15.47
CA LEU A 43 -8.87 -15.22 -16.66
C LEU A 43 -7.81 -15.98 -17.47
N PRO A 44 -7.77 -17.32 -17.38
CA PRO A 44 -6.79 -18.14 -18.11
C PRO A 44 -6.94 -18.02 -19.63
N TYR A 45 -5.82 -18.01 -20.35
CA TYR A 45 -5.84 -17.86 -21.82
C TYR A 45 -6.67 -18.92 -22.57
N ARG A 46 -6.82 -20.11 -22.00
CA ARG A 46 -7.65 -21.20 -22.56
C ARG A 46 -9.13 -20.84 -22.70
N GLU A 47 -9.60 -19.83 -21.99
CA GLU A 47 -10.98 -19.32 -22.07
C GLU A 47 -11.11 -18.32 -23.24
N GLY A 48 -10.71 -18.77 -24.43
CA GLY A 48 -10.51 -17.95 -25.63
C GLY A 48 -11.76 -17.18 -26.09
N ASP A 49 -12.96 -17.66 -25.75
CA ASP A 49 -14.22 -16.97 -26.01
C ASP A 49 -14.38 -15.68 -25.19
N LEU A 50 -13.78 -15.62 -23.99
CA LEU A 50 -13.87 -14.46 -23.10
C LEU A 50 -12.71 -13.49 -23.30
N VAL A 51 -11.51 -14.00 -23.64
CA VAL A 51 -10.29 -13.19 -23.79
C VAL A 51 -10.44 -12.01 -24.74
N ASN A 52 -11.26 -12.12 -25.79
CA ASN A 52 -11.48 -11.04 -26.75
C ASN A 52 -12.70 -10.15 -26.46
N ASN A 53 -13.51 -10.51 -25.45
CA ASN A 53 -14.80 -9.86 -25.18
C ASN A 53 -14.80 -9.05 -23.87
N VAL A 54 -13.77 -9.19 -23.02
CA VAL A 54 -13.67 -8.47 -21.76
C VAL A 54 -12.27 -7.90 -21.52
N ASP A 55 -12.22 -6.71 -20.93
CA ASP A 55 -10.98 -6.16 -20.37
C ASP A 55 -10.77 -6.71 -18.96
N VAL A 56 -9.66 -7.41 -18.75
CA VAL A 56 -9.32 -7.99 -17.45
C VAL A 56 -8.21 -7.19 -16.79
N ILE A 57 -8.50 -6.63 -15.61
CA ILE A 57 -7.55 -5.88 -14.79
C ILE A 57 -7.13 -6.76 -13.61
N SER A 58 -5.83 -6.95 -13.42
CA SER A 58 -5.26 -7.77 -12.35
C SER A 58 -4.34 -6.93 -11.46
N PRO A 59 -4.89 -6.20 -10.47
CA PRO A 59 -4.10 -5.44 -9.51
C PRO A 59 -3.42 -6.37 -8.50
N ARG A 60 -2.12 -6.16 -8.26
CA ARG A 60 -1.36 -6.95 -7.28
C ARG A 60 -1.45 -6.41 -5.85
N TYR A 61 -1.54 -5.09 -5.70
CA TYR A 61 -1.55 -4.42 -4.40
C TYR A 61 -2.88 -3.71 -4.19
N ASP A 62 -3.16 -3.34 -2.94
CA ASP A 62 -4.35 -2.55 -2.57
C ASP A 62 -3.90 -1.42 -1.65
N TYR A 63 -4.54 -0.27 -1.76
CA TYR A 63 -4.26 0.86 -0.90
C TYR A 63 -5.15 0.80 0.34
N VAL A 64 -4.54 0.94 1.52
CA VAL A 64 -5.26 1.03 2.79
C VAL A 64 -5.07 2.43 3.34
N PRO A 65 -6.14 3.24 3.42
CA PRO A 65 -6.10 4.56 4.03
C PRO A 65 -5.60 4.50 5.48
N PRO A 66 -4.82 5.50 5.94
CA PRO A 66 -4.24 5.51 7.27
C PRO A 66 -5.28 5.54 8.40
N GLU A 67 -6.49 6.02 8.15
CA GLU A 67 -7.59 6.07 9.13
C GLU A 67 -8.15 4.70 9.48
N LEU A 68 -7.83 3.67 8.68
CA LEU A 68 -8.26 2.29 8.92
C LEU A 68 -7.20 1.45 9.66
N VAL A 69 -6.09 2.07 10.07
CA VAL A 69 -5.00 1.41 10.81
C VAL A 69 -4.93 1.98 12.21
N ASP A 70 -4.95 1.13 13.24
CA ASP A 70 -4.91 1.59 14.63
C ASP A 70 -3.47 1.72 15.15
N ILE A 71 -2.60 0.76 14.81
CA ILE A 71 -1.23 0.71 15.31
C ILE A 71 -0.30 -0.04 14.34
N PHE A 72 0.92 0.47 14.20
CA PHE A 72 2.04 -0.21 13.55
C PHE A 72 2.91 -0.88 14.59
N VAL A 73 3.30 -2.13 14.36
CA VAL A 73 4.22 -2.85 15.23
C VAL A 73 5.45 -3.25 14.41
N ASP A 74 6.60 -2.76 14.83
CA ASP A 74 7.89 -3.04 14.23
C ASP A 74 8.85 -3.70 15.25
N SER A 75 10.12 -3.84 14.87
CA SER A 75 11.15 -4.41 15.75
C SER A 75 11.51 -3.51 16.94
N MET A 76 11.14 -2.23 16.89
CA MET A 76 11.42 -1.22 17.93
C MET A 76 10.22 -1.01 18.87
N GLY A 77 9.02 -1.40 18.47
CA GLY A 77 7.82 -1.38 19.31
C GLY A 77 6.54 -1.07 18.53
N GLY A 78 5.52 -0.63 19.28
CA GLY A 78 4.24 -0.19 18.73
C GLY A 78 4.19 1.33 18.54
N HIS A 79 3.74 1.78 17.37
CA HIS A 79 3.67 3.18 16.96
C HIS A 79 2.28 3.51 16.41
N LEU A 80 1.72 4.66 16.83
CA LEU A 80 0.48 5.16 16.25
C LEU A 80 0.72 5.68 14.82
N PRO A 81 -0.28 5.63 13.91
CA PRO A 81 -0.14 6.17 12.55
C PRO A 81 0.31 7.64 12.52
N SER A 82 -0.16 8.46 13.46
CA SER A 82 0.24 9.87 13.59
C SER A 82 1.72 10.06 13.91
N TYR A 83 2.38 9.04 14.45
CA TYR A 83 3.79 9.07 14.80
C TYR A 83 4.71 8.70 13.64
N LEU A 84 4.17 8.09 12.58
CA LEU A 84 4.94 7.54 11.47
C LEU A 84 5.78 8.60 10.74
N TYR A 85 5.29 9.84 10.64
CA TYR A 85 6.04 10.94 10.00
C TYR A 85 7.33 11.31 10.77
N ARG A 86 7.27 11.36 12.11
CA ARG A 86 8.48 11.57 12.94
C ARG A 86 9.42 10.37 12.84
N LEU A 87 8.89 9.14 12.83
CA LEU A 87 9.69 7.94 12.63
C LEU A 87 10.45 7.99 11.28
N LEU A 88 9.80 8.42 10.20
CA LEU A 88 10.44 8.59 8.90
C LEU A 88 11.55 9.64 8.94
N GLN A 89 11.32 10.81 9.56
CA GLN A 89 12.36 11.83 9.71
C GLN A 89 13.57 11.39 10.55
N GLU A 90 13.36 10.50 11.52
CA GLU A 90 14.45 9.94 12.34
C GLU A 90 15.30 8.92 11.57
N ASN A 91 14.70 8.21 10.59
CA ASN A 91 15.35 7.13 9.86
C ASN A 91 15.86 7.53 8.46
N TYR A 92 15.31 8.59 7.87
CA TYR A 92 15.72 9.13 6.58
C TYR A 92 16.55 10.41 6.78
N GLY A 93 17.67 10.51 6.06
CA GLY A 93 18.68 11.55 6.28
C GLY A 93 18.22 12.95 5.89
N ASP A 94 18.18 13.24 4.59
CA ASP A 94 17.97 14.61 4.09
C ASP A 94 16.57 14.78 3.48
N ALA A 95 15.93 15.94 3.68
CA ALA A 95 14.59 16.21 3.11
C ALA A 95 14.54 16.09 1.58
N LYS A 96 15.71 16.17 0.93
CA LYS A 96 15.90 15.97 -0.50
C LYS A 96 15.75 14.51 -0.92
N ASP A 97 16.14 13.52 -0.10
CA ASP A 97 15.90 12.10 -0.38
C ASP A 97 14.39 11.77 -0.43
N LEU A 98 13.56 12.64 0.16
CA LEU A 98 12.10 12.57 0.10
C LEU A 98 11.53 13.21 -1.19
N ALA A 99 12.28 14.11 -1.85
CA ALA A 99 11.82 14.94 -2.96
C ALA A 99 12.38 14.52 -4.34
N TRP A 100 13.47 13.74 -4.39
CA TRP A 100 14.19 13.41 -5.63
C TRP A 100 13.44 12.50 -6.62
N ASN A 101 12.34 11.84 -6.23
CA ASN A 101 11.62 10.91 -7.11
C ASN A 101 10.32 11.49 -7.72
N ILE A 102 10.05 12.78 -7.54
CA ILE A 102 8.80 13.42 -8.04
C ILE A 102 9.00 14.02 -9.45
N TYR A 103 10.26 14.24 -9.89
CA TYR A 103 10.57 14.95 -11.13
C TYR A 103 11.18 14.11 -12.27
N ASP A 104 11.33 12.79 -12.09
CA ASP A 104 12.00 11.93 -13.10
C ASP A 104 11.16 10.68 -13.48
N SER A 105 9.91 10.90 -13.90
CA SER A 105 9.06 9.89 -14.55
C SER A 105 8.04 10.52 -15.48
#